data_AF-A0A663LZX7-F1
#
_entry.id   AF-A0A663LZX7-F1
#
_cell.length_a   1.000
_cell.length_b   1.000
_cell.length_c   1.000
_cell.angle_alpha   90.00
_cell.angle_beta   90.00
_cell.angle_gamma   90.00
#
_symmetry.space_group_name_H-M   'P 1'
#
loop_
_entity.id
_entity.type
_entity.pdbx_description
1 polymer ?
#
loop_
_entity_poly.entity_id
_entity_poly.type
_entity_poly.pdbx_seq_one_letter_code
_entity_poly.pdbx_strand_id
1 'polypeptide(L)'
;IDVTNEYTMDVFFRQTWVDKRLKYDGPIEILRLNNLMVSKVWTPDTFFRNGKKSVAHNMTAPNKLFRIMRNGTILYTMRLTISAECPMRLVDFPMDGHACPLKFGSYAYPKSEMIYTWTKGPEKSVEVPEESSSLVQYDLLGHTVSTETIKSITGEYIVMTVYFHLRRKMGYFMIQTYIPCIMTVILSQVSFWINKESVPARTVFGITTVLTMTTLSISARHSLPKVSYATAMDWFIAVCFAFVFSALIEFAAVNYFTNIQMEKAKRKTVKSLLEFPVAPVPRERSTEETLMVRFQLIQAFSVFLPSAVTPPAPPASHSGTSKIDKYARILFPVTFGAFNMVYWVNNSYL
;
A
#
# COMPACT_ATOMS: atom_id res chain seq x y z
N ILE A 1 4.62 13.93 7.58
CA ILE A 1 4.34 12.83 8.54
C ILE A 1 5.21 11.68 8.11
N ASP A 2 6.26 11.41 8.88
CA ASP A 2 7.27 10.40 8.55
C ASP A 2 6.97 9.05 9.22
N VAL A 3 7.81 8.06 8.91
CA VAL A 3 7.85 6.69 9.48
C VAL A 3 7.78 6.66 11.03
N THR A 4 8.02 7.79 11.69
CA THR A 4 8.06 7.97 13.15
C THR A 4 6.73 8.35 13.82
N ASN A 5 5.61 8.37 13.07
CA ASN A 5 4.28 8.78 13.58
C ASN A 5 4.28 10.20 14.18
N GLU A 6 4.94 11.13 13.48
CA GLU A 6 5.13 12.51 13.94
C GLU A 6 4.69 13.50 12.87
N TYR A 7 4.29 14.68 13.32
CA TYR A 7 4.03 15.84 12.48
C TYR A 7 4.66 17.08 13.10
N THR A 8 5.09 18.00 12.24
CA THR A 8 5.76 19.24 12.64
C THR A 8 4.92 20.42 12.21
N MET A 9 4.82 21.42 13.08
CA MET A 9 4.14 22.67 12.81
C MET A 9 4.94 23.86 13.33
N ASP A 10 4.79 24.99 12.64
CA ASP A 10 5.22 26.30 13.14
C ASP A 10 4.00 27.04 13.69
N VAL A 11 4.07 27.50 14.94
CA VAL A 11 2.97 28.22 15.60
C VAL A 11 3.43 29.51 16.24
N PHE A 12 2.53 30.49 16.21
CA PHE A 12 2.60 31.64 17.12
C PHE A 12 1.73 31.35 18.33
N PHE A 13 2.36 30.85 19.39
CA PHE A 13 1.66 30.48 20.62
C PHE A 13 1.41 31.73 21.47
N ARG A 14 0.14 32.10 21.61
CA ARG A 14 -0.31 33.31 22.31
C ARG A 14 -0.99 32.95 23.62
N GLN A 15 -0.61 33.63 24.68
CA GLN A 15 -1.16 33.45 26.02
C GLN A 15 -1.52 34.80 26.62
N THR A 16 -2.61 34.82 27.39
CA THR A 16 -3.06 36.04 28.07
C THR A 16 -3.52 35.69 29.48
N TRP A 17 -3.01 36.43 30.46
CA TRP A 17 -3.41 36.31 31.86
C TRP A 17 -3.35 37.68 32.54
N VAL A 18 -3.89 37.78 33.75
CA VAL A 18 -3.86 39.03 34.53
C VAL A 18 -2.94 38.86 35.73
N ASP A 19 -1.92 39.71 35.85
CA ASP A 19 -1.08 39.81 37.05
C ASP A 19 -1.27 41.19 37.71
N LYS A 20 -1.96 41.20 38.85
CA LYS A 20 -2.26 42.43 39.59
C LYS A 20 -1.01 43.16 40.09
N ARG A 21 0.11 42.46 40.28
CA ARG A 21 1.38 43.05 40.76
C ARG A 21 2.06 43.91 39.70
N LEU A 22 1.72 43.69 38.43
CA LEU A 22 2.26 44.41 37.28
C LEU A 22 1.32 45.51 36.78
N LYS A 23 0.27 45.84 37.55
CA LYS A 23 -0.53 47.03 37.31
C LYS A 23 0.34 48.27 37.52
N TYR A 24 0.25 49.22 36.61
CA TYR A 24 0.98 50.47 36.69
C TYR A 24 0.06 51.64 36.35
N ASP A 25 0.43 52.83 36.80
CA ASP A 25 -0.28 54.06 36.46
C ASP A 25 0.63 54.97 35.65
N GLY A 26 0.14 55.46 34.51
CA GLY A 26 0.93 56.26 33.58
C GLY A 26 0.22 56.53 32.25
N PRO A 27 0.79 57.40 31.41
CA PRO A 27 0.18 57.81 30.14
C PRO A 27 0.21 56.71 29.07
N ILE A 28 1.06 55.69 29.23
CA ILE A 28 1.24 54.62 28.24
C ILE A 28 0.25 53.48 28.52
N GLU A 29 -0.61 53.16 27.56
CA GLU A 29 -1.60 52.07 27.72
C GLU A 29 -0.99 50.67 27.69
N ILE A 30 0.06 50.47 26.89
CA ILE A 30 0.70 49.16 26.67
C ILE A 30 2.23 49.30 26.76
N LEU A 31 2.81 48.74 27.81
CA LEU A 31 4.26 48.59 27.96
C LEU A 31 4.75 47.39 27.14
N ARG A 32 5.80 47.61 26.35
CA ARG A 32 6.49 46.57 25.56
C ARG A 32 7.81 46.24 26.25
N LEU A 33 7.98 45.01 26.71
CA LEU A 33 9.18 44.61 27.44
C LEU A 33 10.23 43.98 26.52
N ASN A 34 11.50 44.22 26.85
CA ASN A 34 12.63 43.51 26.28
C ASN A 34 12.77 42.11 26.91
N ASN A 35 13.34 41.16 26.18
CA ASN A 35 13.57 39.76 26.57
C ASN A 35 14.27 39.61 27.94
N LEU A 36 15.17 40.52 28.31
CA LEU A 36 15.87 40.52 29.61
C LEU A 36 14.93 40.73 30.80
N MET A 37 13.84 41.49 30.62
CA MET A 37 12.86 41.71 31.68
C MET A 37 11.84 40.57 31.74
N VAL A 38 11.55 39.92 30.61
CA VAL A 38 10.60 38.80 30.53
C VAL A 38 11.02 37.63 31.42
N SER A 39 12.32 37.36 31.56
CA SER A 39 12.82 36.28 32.43
C SER A 39 12.67 36.55 33.93
N LYS A 40 12.34 37.79 34.34
CA LYS A 40 12.13 38.17 35.74
C LYS A 40 10.66 38.18 36.15
N VAL A 41 9.76 37.94 35.20
CA VAL A 41 8.31 37.93 35.41
C VAL A 41 7.82 36.49 35.39
N TRP A 42 6.84 36.19 36.24
CA TRP A 42 6.18 34.89 36.21
C TRP A 42 5.49 34.66 34.86
N THR A 43 5.72 33.49 34.27
CA THR A 43 5.06 33.04 33.03
C THR A 43 4.48 31.65 33.26
N PRO A 44 3.32 31.32 32.68
CA PRO A 44 2.74 29.99 32.81
C PRO A 44 3.68 28.94 32.20
N ASP A 45 3.82 27.82 32.90
CA ASP A 45 4.74 26.71 32.60
C ASP A 45 4.16 25.75 31.55
N THR A 46 3.63 26.30 30.46
CA THR A 46 2.96 25.50 29.43
C THR A 46 3.94 24.59 28.72
N PHE A 47 3.61 23.30 28.66
CA PHE A 47 4.36 22.32 27.91
C PHE A 47 3.45 21.49 27.00
N PHE A 48 4.04 20.94 25.94
CA PHE A 48 3.34 20.06 24.99
C PHE A 48 3.47 18.61 25.46
N ARG A 49 2.34 18.00 25.83
CA ARG A 49 2.28 16.65 26.41
C ARG A 49 2.67 15.56 25.43
N ASN A 50 2.32 15.72 24.16
CA ASN A 50 2.71 14.83 23.07
C ASN A 50 3.81 15.44 22.19
N GLY A 51 4.50 16.48 22.67
CA GLY A 51 5.66 17.05 21.97
C GLY A 51 6.87 16.15 22.17
N LYS A 52 7.49 15.69 21.09
CA LYS A 52 8.76 14.94 21.14
C LYS A 52 9.95 15.87 21.07
N LYS A 53 9.89 16.85 20.16
CA LYS A 53 10.90 17.90 20.01
C LYS A 53 10.20 19.23 19.79
N SER A 54 10.67 20.27 20.46
CA SER A 54 10.12 21.62 20.26
C SER A 54 11.25 22.63 20.31
N VAL A 55 11.20 23.59 19.39
CA VAL A 55 12.23 24.62 19.23
C VAL A 55 11.57 25.98 19.38
N ALA A 56 12.05 26.77 20.34
CA ALA A 56 11.73 28.19 20.41
C ALA A 56 12.72 28.96 19.54
N HIS A 57 12.21 29.71 18.56
CA HIS A 57 13.10 30.45 17.64
C HIS A 57 13.77 31.63 18.33
N ASN A 58 15.04 31.85 17.99
CA ASN A 58 15.89 32.88 18.60
C ASN A 58 16.72 33.71 17.63
N MET A 59 16.39 33.71 16.34
CA MET A 59 17.14 34.40 15.29
C MET A 59 16.33 35.57 14.72
N THR A 60 16.88 36.80 14.63
CA THR A 60 18.19 37.29 15.13
C THR A 60 18.21 37.61 16.63
N ALA A 61 17.04 37.63 17.27
CA ALA A 61 16.85 37.75 18.71
C ALA A 61 15.74 36.77 19.14
N PRO A 62 15.61 36.43 20.45
CA PRO A 62 14.52 35.56 20.92
C PRO A 62 13.15 36.05 20.45
N ASN A 63 12.43 35.19 19.71
CA ASN A 63 11.12 35.49 19.10
C ASN A 63 10.01 35.43 20.16
N LYS A 64 10.13 36.28 21.18
CA LYS A 64 9.21 36.44 22.29
C LYS A 64 8.69 37.88 22.28
N LEU A 65 7.38 38.03 22.41
CA LEU A 65 6.72 39.31 22.55
C LEU A 65 6.00 39.31 23.89
N PHE A 66 6.26 40.34 24.71
CA PHE A 66 5.65 40.49 26.02
C PHE A 66 5.11 41.91 26.18
N ARG A 67 3.80 42.02 26.36
CA ARG A 67 3.08 43.29 26.50
C ARG A 67 2.28 43.30 27.79
N ILE A 68 2.41 44.38 28.56
CA ILE A 68 1.64 44.60 29.78
C ILE A 68 0.67 45.76 29.53
N MET A 69 -0.62 45.50 29.65
CA MET A 69 -1.67 46.52 29.64
C MET A 69 -1.74 47.20 31.01
N ARG A 70 -2.20 48.46 31.03
CA ARG A 70 -2.32 49.26 32.27
C ARG A 70 -3.08 48.57 33.41
N ASN A 71 -4.05 47.71 33.11
CA ASN A 71 -4.82 46.96 34.11
C ASN A 71 -4.09 45.73 34.69
N GLY A 72 -2.86 45.42 34.25
CA GLY A 72 -2.10 44.23 34.63
C GLY A 72 -2.35 43.01 33.73
N THR A 73 -3.11 43.15 32.64
CA THR A 73 -3.28 42.08 31.65
C THR A 73 -2.00 41.94 30.83
N ILE A 74 -1.51 40.71 30.70
CA ILE A 74 -0.28 40.38 30.02
C ILE A 74 -0.62 39.63 28.75
N LEU A 75 -0.06 40.06 27.62
CA LEU A 75 -0.02 39.30 26.38
C LEU A 75 1.40 38.79 26.17
N TYR A 76 1.55 37.47 26.20
CA TYR A 76 2.79 36.78 25.90
C TYR A 76 2.64 35.99 24.61
N THR A 77 3.59 36.13 23.69
CA THR A 77 3.58 35.40 22.43
C THR A 77 4.97 34.87 22.16
N MET A 78 5.05 33.63 21.68
CA MET A 78 6.29 33.00 21.25
C MET A 78 6.09 32.30 19.91
N ARG A 79 7.12 32.32 19.05
CA ARG A 79 7.15 31.49 17.85
C ARG A 79 7.81 30.16 18.19
N LEU A 80 7.13 29.05 17.92
CA LEU A 80 7.61 27.70 18.20
C LEU A 80 7.52 26.83 16.95
N THR A 81 8.54 26.01 16.70
CA THR A 81 8.40 24.80 15.88
C THR A 81 8.16 23.62 16.80
N ILE A 82 7.07 22.90 16.61
CA ILE A 82 6.67 21.78 17.47
C ILE A 82 6.59 20.52 16.61
N SER A 83 7.36 19.50 16.97
CA SER A 83 7.21 18.14 16.48
C SER A 83 6.44 17.33 17.52
N ALA A 84 5.19 17.01 17.18
CA ALA A 84 4.27 16.29 18.05
C ALA A 84 3.98 14.89 17.53
N GLU A 85 3.71 13.98 18.45
CA GLU A 85 3.27 12.63 18.15
C GLU A 85 1.83 12.62 17.65
N CYS A 86 1.62 11.95 16.52
CA CYS A 86 0.30 11.67 15.95
C CYS A 86 0.10 10.15 15.85
N PRO A 87 -0.68 9.54 16.76
CA PRO A 87 -0.97 8.12 16.70
C PRO A 87 -1.89 7.84 15.49
N MET A 88 -1.31 7.29 14.43
CA MET A 88 -2.04 6.93 13.22
C MET A 88 -2.46 5.47 13.23
N ARG A 89 -3.65 5.21 12.68
CA ARG A 89 -4.12 3.86 12.36
C ARG A 89 -4.20 3.73 10.84
N LEU A 90 -3.37 2.87 10.27
CA LEU A 90 -3.14 2.74 8.84
C LEU A 90 -3.92 1.57 8.21
N VAL A 91 -5.03 1.16 8.83
CA VAL A 91 -5.82 0.00 8.36
C VAL A 91 -6.33 0.26 6.94
N ASP A 92 -6.84 1.46 6.68
CA ASP A 92 -7.41 1.86 5.40
C ASP A 92 -6.39 2.49 4.44
N PHE A 93 -5.09 2.33 4.70
CA PHE A 93 -4.04 2.94 3.89
C PHE A 93 -4.13 2.52 2.41
N PRO A 94 -4.06 3.46 1.45
CA PRO A 94 -3.81 4.90 1.60
C PRO A 94 -5.08 5.79 1.66
N MET A 95 -6.29 5.24 1.68
CA MET A 95 -7.57 5.98 1.77
C MET A 95 -7.88 6.42 3.22
N ASP A 96 -6.87 6.78 3.99
CA ASP A 96 -7.00 7.03 5.42
C ASP A 96 -7.18 8.52 5.76
N GLY A 97 -7.96 8.74 6.82
CA GLY A 97 -8.10 10.02 7.51
C GLY A 97 -7.52 9.92 8.93
N HIS A 98 -6.82 10.96 9.38
CA HIS A 98 -6.20 11.00 10.69
C HIS A 98 -6.56 12.29 11.43
N ALA A 99 -6.80 12.18 12.73
CA ALA A 99 -6.96 13.31 13.63
C ALA A 99 -5.69 13.43 14.50
N CYS A 100 -4.77 14.31 14.12
CA CYS A 100 -3.51 14.50 14.84
C CYS A 100 -3.69 15.50 16.00
N PRO A 101 -3.54 15.07 17.27
CA PRO A 101 -3.74 15.97 18.40
C PRO A 101 -2.49 16.83 18.67
N LEU A 102 -2.69 18.04 19.15
CA LEU A 102 -1.70 18.86 19.83
C LEU A 102 -2.21 19.11 21.24
N LYS A 103 -1.56 18.50 22.23
CA LYS A 103 -1.97 18.56 23.64
C LYS A 103 -1.01 19.44 24.43
N PHE A 104 -1.52 20.45 25.09
CA PHE A 104 -0.73 21.32 25.96
C PHE A 104 -1.45 21.65 27.26
N GLY A 105 -0.68 21.94 28.31
CA GLY A 105 -1.21 22.28 29.62
C GLY A 105 -0.10 22.68 30.57
N SER A 106 -0.45 22.88 31.84
CA SER A 106 0.53 23.17 32.89
C SER A 106 1.29 21.92 33.29
N TYR A 107 2.57 22.08 33.58
CA TYR A 107 3.40 21.02 34.13
C TYR A 107 3.22 20.88 35.64
N ALA A 108 3.36 21.99 36.38
CA ALA A 108 3.38 22.00 37.84
C ALA A 108 2.01 22.36 38.45
N TYR A 109 1.28 23.31 37.88
CA TYR A 109 0.08 23.87 38.50
C TYR A 109 -1.17 23.01 38.20
N PRO A 110 -1.82 22.45 39.23
CA PRO A 110 -3.09 21.74 39.06
C PRO A 110 -4.25 22.71 38.76
N LYS A 111 -5.41 22.14 38.43
CA LYS A 111 -6.66 22.85 38.12
C LYS A 111 -7.11 23.82 39.22
N SER A 112 -6.75 23.55 40.47
CA SER A 112 -7.04 24.45 41.61
C SER A 112 -6.22 25.75 41.58
N GLU A 113 -5.09 25.77 40.87
CA GLU A 113 -4.16 26.92 40.82
C GLU A 113 -4.19 27.62 39.46
N MET A 114 -4.30 26.86 38.36
CA MET A 114 -4.29 27.42 37.01
C MET A 114 -5.29 26.74 36.08
N ILE A 115 -6.07 27.55 35.36
CA ILE A 115 -7.10 27.12 34.42
C ILE A 115 -6.81 27.72 33.05
N TYR A 116 -6.63 26.87 32.03
CA TYR A 116 -6.54 27.31 30.64
C TYR A 116 -7.93 27.46 30.03
N THR A 117 -8.10 28.50 29.20
CA THR A 117 -9.32 28.76 28.42
C THR A 117 -8.97 29.27 27.03
N TRP A 118 -9.89 29.07 26.08
CA TRP A 118 -9.77 29.57 24.71
C TRP A 118 -10.21 31.03 24.63
N THR A 119 -9.37 31.93 24.11
CA THR A 119 -9.61 33.39 24.15
C THR A 119 -10.79 33.84 23.28
N LYS A 120 -10.98 33.22 22.11
CA LYS A 120 -12.07 33.53 21.17
C LYS A 120 -13.11 32.40 21.08
N GLY A 121 -13.14 31.51 22.08
CA GLY A 121 -13.93 30.29 22.05
C GLY A 121 -13.33 29.20 21.15
N PRO A 122 -14.02 28.05 21.01
CA PRO A 122 -13.44 26.85 20.41
C PRO A 122 -13.03 27.00 18.93
N GLU A 123 -13.87 27.61 18.11
CA GLU A 123 -13.69 27.63 16.65
C GLU A 123 -12.73 28.72 16.16
N LYS A 124 -12.60 29.83 16.90
CA LYS A 124 -11.86 31.03 16.44
C LYS A 124 -10.51 31.23 17.13
N SER A 125 -10.17 30.40 18.11
CA SER A 125 -8.91 30.56 18.85
C SER A 125 -7.70 29.96 18.15
N VAL A 126 -7.92 29.07 17.18
CA VAL A 126 -6.88 28.48 16.33
C VAL A 126 -7.09 28.99 14.91
N GLU A 127 -6.10 29.72 14.39
CA GLU A 127 -6.14 30.31 13.05
C GLU A 127 -5.05 29.64 12.21
N VAL A 128 -5.44 29.01 11.10
CA VAL A 128 -4.52 28.40 10.14
C VAL A 128 -4.57 29.21 8.85
N PRO A 129 -3.48 29.90 8.46
CA PRO A 129 -3.43 30.63 7.20
C PRO A 129 -3.57 29.69 5.99
N GLU A 130 -4.38 30.06 5.01
CA GLU A 130 -4.63 29.26 3.81
C GLU A 130 -3.33 28.92 3.04
N GLU A 131 -2.43 29.89 2.91
CA GLU A 131 -1.12 29.72 2.26
C GLU A 131 -0.26 28.64 2.93
N SER A 132 -0.43 28.44 4.24
CA SER A 132 0.34 27.47 5.03
C SER A 132 -0.35 26.10 5.17
N SER A 133 -1.58 25.96 4.65
CA SER A 133 -2.40 24.75 4.79
C SER A 133 -2.10 23.69 3.73
N SER A 134 -1.41 24.06 2.64
CA SER A 134 -1.09 23.15 1.54
C SER A 134 0.05 22.20 1.91
N LEU A 135 -0.29 20.92 2.12
CA LEU A 135 0.67 19.85 2.36
C LEU A 135 0.84 19.00 1.10
N VAL A 136 2.05 18.44 0.92
CA VAL A 136 2.39 17.67 -0.29
C VAL A 136 1.68 16.31 -0.33
N GLN A 137 1.61 15.62 0.81
CA GLN A 137 1.09 14.26 0.92
C GLN A 137 -0.31 14.18 1.54
N TYR A 138 -0.77 15.25 2.18
CA TYR A 138 -2.04 15.29 2.89
C TYR A 138 -2.80 16.56 2.51
N ASP A 139 -4.10 16.55 2.78
CA ASP A 139 -4.96 17.72 2.80
C ASP A 139 -5.38 17.98 4.25
N LEU A 140 -5.20 19.21 4.69
CA LEU A 140 -5.73 19.68 5.97
C LEU A 140 -7.20 20.06 5.77
N LEU A 141 -8.11 19.20 6.22
CA LEU A 141 -9.55 19.41 6.08
C LEU A 141 -10.08 20.46 7.07
N GLY A 142 -9.41 20.60 8.21
CA GLY A 142 -9.80 21.53 9.26
C GLY A 142 -9.20 21.14 10.60
N HIS A 143 -9.69 21.78 11.66
CA HIS A 143 -9.30 21.48 13.02
C HIS A 143 -10.51 21.53 13.95
N THR A 144 -10.42 20.80 15.06
CA THR A 144 -11.38 20.86 16.16
C THR A 144 -10.61 21.09 17.45
N VAL A 145 -11.22 21.74 18.44
CA VAL A 145 -10.58 21.94 19.74
C VAL A 145 -11.41 21.30 20.85
N SER A 146 -10.71 20.82 21.87
CA SER A 146 -11.28 20.19 23.04
C SER A 146 -10.53 20.66 24.29
N THR A 147 -11.20 20.60 25.43
CA THR A 147 -10.62 20.85 26.74
C THR A 147 -10.94 19.67 27.64
N GLU A 148 -9.91 19.02 28.16
CA GLU A 148 -10.00 17.80 28.96
C GLU A 148 -9.38 18.05 30.34
N THR A 149 -9.91 17.39 31.38
CA THR A 149 -9.26 17.33 32.69
C THR A 149 -8.64 15.96 32.86
N ILE A 150 -7.31 15.90 33.05
CA ILE A 150 -6.58 14.65 33.23
C ILE A 150 -6.14 14.53 34.68
N LYS A 151 -6.47 13.40 35.30
CA LYS A 151 -6.01 13.05 36.64
C LYS A 151 -4.62 12.41 36.57
N SER A 152 -3.66 13.02 37.26
CA SER A 152 -2.32 12.49 37.49
C SER A 152 -2.16 12.10 38.96
N ILE A 153 -1.04 11.45 39.28
CA ILE A 153 -0.66 11.15 40.67
C ILE A 153 -0.49 12.41 41.53
N THR A 154 -0.09 13.53 40.91
CA THR A 154 0.18 14.81 41.57
C THR A 154 -1.05 15.72 41.68
N GLY A 155 -2.14 15.40 40.99
CA GLY A 155 -3.34 16.24 40.95
C GLY A 155 -4.10 16.18 39.63
N GLU A 156 -5.17 16.97 39.53
CA GLU A 156 -5.95 17.13 38.29
C GLU A 156 -5.43 18.32 37.49
N TYR A 157 -5.16 18.12 36.20
CA TYR A 157 -4.63 19.15 35.31
C TYR A 157 -5.57 19.40 34.13
N ILE A 158 -5.70 20.66 33.73
CA ILE A 158 -6.41 21.03 32.51
C ILE A 158 -5.48 20.85 31.32
N VAL A 159 -5.98 20.16 30.30
CA VAL A 159 -5.30 19.91 29.04
C VAL A 159 -6.13 20.48 27.91
N MET A 160 -5.49 21.34 27.13
CA MET A 160 -6.05 21.90 25.91
C MET A 160 -5.59 21.02 24.75
N THR A 161 -6.53 20.60 23.91
CA THR A 161 -6.26 19.73 22.77
C THR A 161 -6.77 20.37 21.49
N VAL A 162 -5.93 20.41 20.45
CA VAL A 162 -6.34 20.75 19.09
C VAL A 162 -6.17 19.51 18.23
N TYR A 163 -7.22 19.05 17.57
CA TYR A 163 -7.15 17.97 16.60
C TYR A 163 -7.08 18.55 15.19
N PHE A 164 -6.03 18.23 14.45
CA PHE A 164 -5.90 18.55 13.04
C PHE A 164 -6.38 17.36 12.20
N HIS A 165 -7.41 17.59 11.38
CA HIS A 165 -7.99 16.57 10.52
C HIS A 165 -7.25 16.54 9.18
N LEU A 166 -6.48 15.48 8.96
CA LEU A 166 -5.66 15.27 7.78
C LEU A 166 -6.23 14.12 6.96
N ARG A 167 -6.31 14.29 5.64
CA ARG A 167 -6.65 13.22 4.69
C ARG A 167 -5.50 12.99 3.73
N ARG A 168 -5.13 11.74 3.47
CA ARG A 168 -4.01 11.45 2.56
C ARG A 168 -4.39 11.66 1.10
N LYS A 169 -3.45 12.17 0.30
CA LYS A 169 -3.59 12.28 -1.15
C LYS A 169 -3.33 10.94 -1.84
N MET A 170 -4.29 10.49 -2.63
CA MET A 170 -4.27 9.17 -3.27
C MET A 170 -3.43 9.11 -4.57
N GLY A 171 -3.21 10.25 -5.23
CA GLY A 171 -2.65 10.29 -6.60
C GLY A 171 -1.29 9.58 -6.76
N TYR A 172 -0.40 9.70 -5.77
CA TYR A 172 0.90 9.03 -5.80
C TYR A 172 0.76 7.49 -5.80
N PHE A 173 -0.06 6.95 -4.91
CA PHE A 173 -0.25 5.50 -4.77
C PHE A 173 -1.00 4.91 -5.98
N MET A 174 -1.90 5.68 -6.59
CA MET A 174 -2.57 5.28 -7.83
C MET A 174 -1.56 5.01 -8.95
N ILE A 175 -0.64 5.94 -9.19
CA ILE A 175 0.33 5.87 -10.28
C ILE A 175 1.44 4.86 -9.99
N GLN A 176 1.96 4.84 -8.76
CA GLN A 176 3.13 4.03 -8.41
C GLN A 176 2.79 2.57 -8.04
N THR A 177 1.59 2.31 -7.53
CA THR A 177 1.24 0.99 -6.98
C THR A 177 0.04 0.37 -7.69
N TYR A 178 -1.13 1.03 -7.66
CA TYR A 178 -2.36 0.42 -8.17
C TYR A 178 -2.33 0.19 -9.68
N ILE A 179 -1.96 1.20 -10.48
CA ILE A 179 -1.90 1.07 -11.95
C ILE A 179 -0.91 -0.03 -12.37
N PRO A 180 0.35 -0.06 -11.89
CA PRO A 180 1.27 -1.14 -12.22
C PRO A 180 0.81 -2.53 -11.79
N CYS A 181 0.18 -2.67 -10.63
CA CYS A 181 -0.36 -3.96 -10.17
C CYS A 181 -1.51 -4.44 -11.07
N ILE A 182 -2.46 -3.55 -11.38
CA ILE A 182 -3.58 -3.86 -12.30
C ILE A 182 -3.05 -4.27 -13.67
N MET A 183 -2.09 -3.51 -14.22
CA MET A 183 -1.47 -3.83 -15.51
C MET A 183 -0.73 -5.17 -15.49
N THR A 184 -0.05 -5.50 -14.39
CA THR A 184 0.62 -6.80 -14.23
C THR A 184 -0.37 -7.96 -14.21
N VAL A 185 -1.51 -7.80 -13.54
CA VAL A 185 -2.60 -8.79 -13.54
C VAL A 185 -3.17 -8.94 -14.95
N ILE A 186 -3.46 -7.85 -15.66
CA ILE A 186 -3.95 -7.90 -17.05
C ILE A 186 -2.92 -8.61 -17.95
N LEU A 187 -1.63 -8.29 -17.82
CA LEU A 187 -0.55 -8.95 -18.59
C LEU A 187 -0.50 -10.46 -18.33
N SER A 188 -0.72 -10.91 -17.09
CA SER A 188 -0.80 -12.36 -16.81
C SER A 188 -1.97 -13.03 -17.53
N GLN A 189 -3.10 -12.33 -17.70
CA GLN A 189 -4.30 -12.85 -18.38
C GLN A 189 -4.16 -12.87 -19.90
N VAL A 190 -3.31 -12.01 -20.47
CA VAL A 190 -2.97 -12.04 -21.91
C VAL A 190 -2.34 -13.39 -22.29
N SER A 191 -1.66 -14.07 -21.36
CA SER A 191 -1.06 -15.38 -21.61
C SER A 191 -2.08 -16.46 -22.01
N PHE A 192 -3.36 -16.33 -21.64
CA PHE A 192 -4.43 -17.27 -22.02
C PHE A 192 -4.79 -17.21 -23.51
N TRP A 193 -4.40 -16.12 -24.19
CA TRP A 193 -4.59 -15.93 -25.63
C TRP A 193 -3.46 -16.53 -26.46
N ILE A 194 -2.32 -16.82 -25.83
CA ILE A 194 -1.17 -17.44 -26.50
C ILE A 194 -1.45 -18.93 -26.75
N ASN A 195 -1.05 -19.40 -27.92
CA ASN A 195 -1.19 -20.81 -28.31
C ASN A 195 -0.55 -21.73 -27.26
N LYS A 196 -1.28 -22.78 -26.86
CA LYS A 196 -0.81 -23.81 -25.89
C LYS A 196 0.49 -24.51 -26.31
N GLU A 197 0.78 -24.52 -27.60
CA GLU A 197 1.99 -25.11 -28.19
C GLU A 197 3.24 -24.26 -27.92
N SER A 198 3.08 -22.96 -27.65
CA SER A 198 4.16 -22.03 -27.33
C SER A 198 4.52 -22.04 -25.84
N VAL A 199 4.88 -23.23 -25.33
CA VAL A 199 5.26 -23.47 -23.93
C VAL A 199 6.32 -22.49 -23.41
N PRO A 200 7.42 -22.19 -24.15
CA PRO A 200 8.43 -21.25 -23.68
C PRO A 200 7.88 -19.83 -23.46
N ALA A 201 7.02 -19.35 -24.36
CA ALA A 201 6.43 -18.02 -24.25
C ALA A 201 5.54 -17.91 -23.00
N ARG A 202 4.61 -18.86 -22.80
CA ARG A 202 3.71 -18.84 -21.63
C ARG A 202 4.46 -18.97 -20.30
N THR A 203 5.51 -19.79 -20.27
CA THR A 203 6.36 -19.96 -19.07
C THR A 203 7.05 -18.65 -18.69
N VAL A 204 7.67 -17.97 -19.67
CA VAL A 204 8.37 -16.70 -19.42
C VAL A 204 7.39 -15.63 -18.97
N PHE A 205 6.24 -15.47 -19.64
CA PHE A 205 5.21 -14.52 -19.21
C PHE A 205 4.73 -14.78 -17.78
N GLY A 206 4.46 -16.04 -17.42
CA GLY A 206 4.01 -16.41 -16.07
C GLY A 206 5.06 -16.13 -14.99
N ILE A 207 6.32 -16.53 -15.20
CA ILE A 207 7.39 -16.31 -14.22
C ILE A 207 7.71 -14.81 -14.09
N THR A 208 7.82 -14.10 -15.21
CA THR A 208 8.13 -12.66 -15.20
C THR A 208 7.03 -11.87 -14.49
N THR A 209 5.76 -12.16 -14.72
CA THR A 209 4.66 -11.45 -14.04
C THR A 209 4.65 -11.71 -12.53
N VAL A 210 4.92 -12.93 -12.06
CA VAL A 210 5.08 -13.23 -10.62
C VAL A 210 6.26 -12.46 -10.02
N LEU A 211 7.40 -12.44 -10.72
CA LEU A 211 8.59 -11.70 -10.28
C LEU A 211 8.31 -10.20 -10.20
N THR A 212 7.69 -9.62 -11.24
CA THR A 212 7.28 -8.21 -11.27
C THR A 212 6.34 -7.88 -10.12
N MET A 213 5.35 -8.74 -9.86
CA MET A 213 4.41 -8.54 -8.74
C MET A 213 5.11 -8.60 -7.38
N THR A 214 6.09 -9.49 -7.22
CA THR A 214 6.93 -9.58 -6.01
C THR A 214 7.72 -8.28 -5.80
N THR A 215 8.34 -7.76 -6.87
CA THR A 215 9.09 -6.49 -6.83
C THR A 215 8.19 -5.31 -6.48
N LEU A 216 6.99 -5.22 -7.08
CA LEU A 216 6.02 -4.17 -6.77
C LEU A 216 5.55 -4.23 -5.30
N SER A 217 5.32 -5.44 -4.76
CA SER A 217 4.95 -5.64 -3.36
C SER A 217 6.04 -5.16 -2.39
N ILE A 218 7.30 -5.47 -2.68
CA ILE A 218 8.44 -5.03 -1.86
C ILE A 218 8.58 -3.50 -1.93
N SER A 219 8.51 -2.93 -3.13
CA SER A 219 8.59 -1.48 -3.35
C SER A 219 7.49 -0.72 -2.58
N ALA A 220 6.25 -1.20 -2.64
CA ALA A 220 5.13 -0.58 -1.94
C ALA A 220 5.30 -0.59 -0.41
N ARG A 221 5.93 -1.63 0.15
CA ARG A 221 6.19 -1.73 1.60
C ARG A 221 7.32 -0.83 2.09
N HIS A 222 8.28 -0.47 1.24
CA HIS A 222 9.34 0.46 1.63
C HIS A 222 8.82 1.88 1.94
N SER A 223 7.69 2.25 1.35
CA SER A 223 7.03 3.54 1.58
C SER A 223 6.16 3.59 2.84
N LEU A 224 6.04 2.47 3.57
CA LEU A 224 5.17 2.31 4.73
C LEU A 224 5.96 2.01 6.00
N PRO A 225 5.59 2.58 7.16
CA PRO A 225 6.11 2.12 8.42
C PRO A 225 5.71 0.66 8.67
N LYS A 226 6.57 -0.09 9.37
CA LYS A 226 6.32 -1.49 9.70
C LYS A 226 5.18 -1.59 10.72
N VAL A 227 4.00 -1.95 10.25
CA VAL A 227 2.83 -2.26 11.08
C VAL A 227 2.64 -3.77 11.20
N SER A 228 2.03 -4.23 12.29
CA SER A 228 1.79 -5.65 12.57
C SER A 228 0.53 -6.22 11.89
N TYR A 229 -0.30 -5.36 11.31
CA TYR A 229 -1.56 -5.71 10.65
C TYR A 229 -1.51 -5.42 9.15
N ALA A 230 -2.35 -6.12 8.37
CA ALA A 230 -2.48 -5.89 6.94
C ALA A 230 -3.28 -4.60 6.65
N THR A 231 -2.72 -3.76 5.79
CA THR A 231 -3.40 -2.55 5.27
C THR A 231 -4.33 -2.88 4.11
N ALA A 232 -5.24 -1.96 3.74
CA ALA A 232 -6.07 -2.11 2.54
C ALA A 232 -5.22 -2.32 1.27
N MET A 233 -4.12 -1.59 1.14
CA MET A 233 -3.13 -1.79 0.07
C MET A 233 -2.49 -3.18 0.10
N ASP A 234 -2.12 -3.72 1.27
CA ASP A 234 -1.57 -5.09 1.37
C ASP A 234 -2.58 -6.13 0.88
N TRP A 235 -3.87 -5.99 1.24
CA TRP A 235 -4.92 -6.87 0.74
C TRP A 235 -5.06 -6.78 -0.77
N PHE A 236 -5.01 -5.57 -1.35
CA PHE A 236 -5.04 -5.39 -2.79
C PHE A 236 -3.89 -6.09 -3.51
N ILE A 237 -2.66 -5.88 -3.02
CA ILE A 237 -1.45 -6.51 -3.57
C ILE A 237 -1.51 -8.03 -3.42
N ALA A 238 -1.96 -8.56 -2.28
CA ALA A 238 -2.08 -9.99 -2.03
C ALA A 238 -3.08 -10.67 -2.99
N VAL A 239 -4.23 -10.03 -3.22
CA VAL A 239 -5.22 -10.55 -4.18
C VAL A 239 -4.67 -10.49 -5.61
N CYS A 240 -4.05 -9.38 -6.02
CA CYS A 240 -3.39 -9.28 -7.33
C CYS A 240 -2.31 -10.37 -7.51
N PHE A 241 -1.53 -10.64 -6.47
CA PHE A 241 -0.54 -11.72 -6.47
C PHE A 241 -1.18 -13.09 -6.64
N ALA A 242 -2.30 -13.36 -5.96
CA ALA A 242 -3.04 -14.60 -6.10
C ALA A 242 -3.57 -14.80 -7.55
N PHE A 243 -4.03 -13.73 -8.22
CA PHE A 243 -4.45 -13.81 -9.63
C PHE A 243 -3.30 -14.16 -10.57
N VAL A 244 -2.15 -13.47 -10.43
CA VAL A 244 -0.96 -13.73 -11.24
C VAL A 244 -0.44 -15.16 -11.01
N PHE A 245 -0.39 -15.60 -9.75
CA PHE A 245 0.01 -16.96 -9.41
C PHE A 245 -0.97 -18.02 -9.96
N SER A 246 -2.27 -17.73 -9.92
CA SER A 246 -3.31 -18.62 -10.47
C SER A 246 -3.20 -18.75 -12.00
N ALA A 247 -2.75 -17.71 -12.71
CA ALA A 247 -2.47 -17.80 -14.15
C ALA A 247 -1.30 -18.74 -14.47
N LEU A 248 -0.26 -18.78 -13.61
CA LEU A 248 0.84 -19.74 -13.75
C LEU A 248 0.37 -21.19 -13.49
N ILE A 249 -0.50 -21.39 -12.50
CA ILE A 249 -1.11 -22.71 -12.22
C ILE A 249 -1.98 -23.16 -13.40
N GLU A 250 -2.77 -22.25 -13.99
CA GLU A 250 -3.58 -22.54 -15.17
C GLU A 250 -2.71 -23.05 -16.32
N PHE A 251 -1.60 -22.37 -16.60
CA PHE A 251 -0.65 -22.80 -17.62
C PHE A 251 -0.07 -24.19 -17.32
N ALA A 252 0.34 -24.45 -16.07
CA ALA A 252 0.84 -25.75 -15.66
C ALA A 252 -0.19 -26.87 -15.89
N ALA A 253 -1.46 -26.61 -15.56
CA ALA A 253 -2.56 -27.54 -15.81
C ALA A 253 -2.78 -27.78 -17.31
N VAL A 254 -2.83 -26.73 -18.14
CA VAL A 254 -2.98 -26.86 -19.60
C VAL A 254 -1.83 -27.66 -20.21
N ASN A 255 -0.59 -27.38 -19.81
CA ASN A 255 0.57 -28.12 -20.30
C ASN A 255 0.51 -29.60 -19.90
N TYR A 256 0.16 -29.90 -18.64
CA TYR A 256 0.02 -31.27 -18.14
C TYR A 256 -1.05 -32.06 -18.90
N PHE A 257 -2.25 -31.50 -19.08
CA PHE A 257 -3.32 -32.17 -19.83
C PHE A 257 -2.98 -32.33 -21.30
N THR A 258 -2.32 -31.33 -21.91
CA THR A 258 -1.89 -31.41 -23.31
C THR A 258 -0.88 -32.55 -23.50
N ASN A 259 0.11 -32.67 -22.61
CA ASN A 259 1.09 -33.75 -22.65
C ASN A 259 0.45 -35.13 -22.49
N ILE A 260 -0.51 -35.29 -21.56
CA ILE A 260 -1.25 -36.56 -21.41
C ILE A 260 -2.01 -36.91 -22.69
N GLN A 261 -2.67 -35.95 -23.32
CA GLN A 261 -3.43 -36.20 -24.55
C GLN A 261 -2.49 -36.55 -25.71
N MET A 262 -1.34 -35.87 -25.82
CA MET A 262 -0.31 -36.20 -26.81
C MET A 262 0.23 -37.62 -26.61
N GLU A 263 0.52 -38.02 -25.37
CA GLU A 263 0.97 -39.39 -25.07
C GLU A 263 -0.09 -40.44 -25.38
N LYS A 264 -1.38 -40.17 -25.07
CA LYS A 264 -2.49 -41.05 -25.46
C LYS A 264 -2.65 -41.14 -26.98
N ALA A 265 -2.48 -40.03 -27.70
CA ALA A 265 -2.56 -39.99 -29.15
C ALA A 265 -1.41 -40.81 -29.78
N LYS A 266 -0.16 -40.63 -29.32
CA LYS A 266 0.98 -41.44 -29.75
C LYS A 266 0.72 -42.94 -29.57
N ARG A 267 0.21 -43.35 -28.40
CA ARG A 267 -0.14 -44.76 -28.12
C ARG A 267 -1.23 -45.31 -29.05
N LYS A 268 -2.27 -44.51 -29.36
CA LYS A 268 -3.34 -44.91 -30.31
C LYS A 268 -2.81 -45.02 -31.75
N THR A 269 -1.96 -44.09 -32.19
CA THR A 269 -1.33 -44.16 -33.52
C THR A 269 -0.43 -45.39 -33.65
N VAL A 270 0.39 -45.69 -32.64
CA VAL A 270 1.23 -46.90 -32.61
C VAL A 270 0.36 -48.17 -32.64
N LYS A 271 -0.74 -48.21 -31.89
CA LYS A 271 -1.67 -49.35 -31.91
C LYS A 271 -2.36 -49.53 -33.28
N SER A 272 -2.79 -48.44 -33.92
CA SER A 272 -3.39 -48.47 -35.25
C SER A 272 -2.40 -48.87 -36.35
N LEU A 273 -1.12 -48.48 -36.23
CA LEU A 273 -0.06 -48.91 -37.14
C LEU A 273 0.27 -50.41 -36.98
N LEU A 274 0.07 -50.97 -35.78
CA LEU A 274 0.23 -52.41 -35.51
C LEU A 274 -1.00 -53.25 -35.91
N GLU A 275 -2.16 -52.63 -36.13
CA GLU A 275 -3.44 -53.29 -36.48
C GLU A 275 -3.73 -53.33 -38.00
N PHE A 276 -2.77 -52.99 -38.88
CA PHE A 276 -2.95 -53.20 -40.33
C PHE A 276 -3.23 -54.69 -40.62
N PRO A 277 -4.33 -55.02 -41.33
CA PRO A 277 -4.73 -56.40 -41.54
C PRO A 277 -3.75 -57.07 -42.50
N VAL A 278 -3.16 -58.18 -42.04
CA VAL A 278 -2.47 -59.15 -42.91
C VAL A 278 -3.49 -59.60 -43.96
N ALA A 279 -3.30 -59.17 -45.21
CA ALA A 279 -4.09 -59.65 -46.34
C ALA A 279 -3.96 -61.18 -46.46
N PRO A 280 -5.03 -61.92 -46.80
CA PRO A 280 -4.97 -63.37 -46.90
C PRO A 280 -4.12 -63.78 -48.10
N VAL A 281 -2.98 -64.43 -47.83
CA VAL A 281 -2.14 -65.07 -48.84
C VAL A 281 -2.86 -66.31 -49.37
N PRO A 282 -2.96 -66.53 -50.71
CA PRO A 282 -3.53 -67.76 -51.26
C PRO A 282 -2.66 -68.96 -50.91
N ARG A 283 -3.35 -70.05 -50.58
CA ARG A 283 -2.82 -71.28 -50.02
C ARG A 283 -2.27 -72.16 -51.16
N GLU A 284 -0.96 -72.35 -51.21
CA GLU A 284 -0.37 -73.48 -51.95
C GLU A 284 0.68 -74.23 -51.11
N ARG A 285 0.62 -75.56 -51.21
CA ARG A 285 1.34 -76.58 -50.45
C ARG A 285 2.82 -76.63 -50.82
N SER A 286 3.72 -76.70 -49.82
CA SER A 286 4.53 -77.91 -49.49
C SER A 286 5.70 -77.57 -48.55
N THR A 287 5.73 -78.28 -47.42
CA THR A 287 6.85 -78.87 -46.67
C THR A 287 8.25 -78.19 -46.61
N GLU A 288 8.65 -77.87 -45.37
CA GLU A 288 10.00 -78.01 -44.78
C GLU A 288 11.18 -77.05 -45.07
N GLU A 289 10.99 -75.87 -45.67
CA GLU A 289 12.06 -74.83 -45.75
C GLU A 289 11.73 -73.48 -45.08
N THR A 290 10.81 -73.45 -44.10
CA THR A 290 10.25 -72.18 -43.59
C THR A 290 11.03 -71.54 -42.42
N LEU A 291 12.04 -72.21 -41.84
CA LEU A 291 12.77 -71.66 -40.69
C LEU A 291 13.96 -70.76 -41.08
N MET A 292 14.67 -71.07 -42.17
CA MET A 292 15.84 -70.30 -42.64
C MET A 292 15.44 -68.97 -43.30
N VAL A 293 14.32 -68.94 -44.04
CA VAL A 293 13.84 -67.74 -44.74
C VAL A 293 13.30 -66.68 -43.75
N ARG A 294 12.72 -67.11 -42.61
CA ARG A 294 12.25 -66.18 -41.56
C ARG A 294 13.40 -65.45 -40.88
N PHE A 295 14.57 -66.07 -40.71
CA PHE A 295 15.73 -65.42 -40.09
C PHE A 295 16.42 -64.45 -41.06
N GLN A 296 16.48 -64.77 -42.35
CA GLN A 296 17.03 -63.88 -43.37
C GLN A 296 16.14 -62.66 -43.65
N LEU A 297 14.82 -62.77 -43.58
CA LEU A 297 13.90 -61.63 -43.71
C LEU A 297 14.00 -60.66 -42.52
N ILE A 298 14.23 -61.17 -41.30
CA ILE A 298 14.42 -60.33 -40.11
C ILE A 298 15.75 -59.57 -40.19
N GLN A 299 16.82 -60.20 -40.71
CA GLN A 299 18.09 -59.52 -40.95
C GLN A 299 18.03 -58.54 -42.13
N ALA A 300 17.33 -58.85 -43.22
CA ALA A 300 17.16 -57.93 -44.36
C ALA A 300 16.35 -56.68 -44.00
N PHE A 301 15.39 -56.78 -43.07
CA PHE A 301 14.65 -55.63 -42.53
C PHE A 301 15.50 -54.71 -41.64
N SER A 302 16.64 -55.18 -41.12
CA SER A 302 17.55 -54.37 -40.30
C SER A 302 18.57 -53.55 -41.11
N VAL A 303 18.70 -53.80 -42.42
CA VAL A 303 19.76 -53.22 -43.28
C VAL A 303 19.24 -52.13 -44.24
N PHE A 304 17.94 -52.00 -44.45
CA PHE A 304 17.36 -50.88 -45.20
C PHE A 304 16.66 -49.88 -44.27
N LEU A 305 17.46 -49.09 -43.53
CA LEU A 305 17.07 -47.73 -43.17
C LEU A 305 17.47 -46.81 -44.33
N PRO A 306 16.55 -46.29 -45.16
CA PRO A 306 16.78 -45.00 -45.77
C PRO A 306 16.66 -43.95 -44.66
N SER A 307 17.77 -43.28 -44.37
CA SER A 307 17.83 -41.99 -43.68
C SER A 307 17.00 -40.94 -44.43
N ALA A 308 15.67 -41.01 -44.35
CA ALA A 308 14.74 -39.97 -44.81
C ALA A 308 13.31 -40.27 -44.35
N VAL A 309 13.11 -40.66 -43.09
CA VAL A 309 11.80 -40.45 -42.47
C VAL A 309 11.82 -39.00 -41.99
N THR A 310 11.35 -38.10 -42.84
CA THR A 310 10.83 -36.82 -42.37
C THR A 310 9.96 -37.11 -41.15
N PRO A 311 10.17 -36.43 -40.00
CA PRO A 311 9.35 -36.70 -38.82
C PRO A 311 7.89 -36.63 -39.25
N PRO A 312 7.06 -37.65 -38.94
CA PRO A 312 5.67 -37.62 -39.34
C PRO A 312 5.09 -36.30 -38.87
N ALA A 313 4.53 -35.53 -39.81
CA ALA A 313 3.88 -34.26 -39.50
C ALA A 313 3.00 -34.48 -38.26
N PRO A 314 3.09 -33.61 -37.23
CA PRO A 314 2.31 -33.79 -36.03
C PRO A 314 0.86 -34.02 -36.44
N PRO A 315 0.20 -35.10 -35.95
CA PRO A 315 -1.16 -35.41 -36.35
C PRO A 315 -1.99 -34.15 -36.18
N ALA A 316 -2.69 -33.75 -37.25
CA ALA A 316 -3.45 -32.51 -37.36
C ALA A 316 -3.97 -32.13 -35.98
N SER A 317 -3.31 -31.14 -35.39
CA SER A 317 -3.45 -30.86 -33.98
C SER A 317 -4.93 -30.66 -33.71
N HIS A 318 -5.41 -31.08 -32.54
CA HIS A 318 -6.62 -30.49 -32.01
C HIS A 318 -6.36 -28.99 -31.90
N SER A 319 -6.59 -28.26 -32.98
CA SER A 319 -6.50 -26.80 -33.19
C SER A 319 -7.59 -26.06 -32.42
N GLY A 320 -8.20 -26.75 -31.46
CA GLY A 320 -9.06 -26.18 -30.45
C GLY A 320 -8.22 -25.62 -29.31
N THR A 321 -8.54 -24.39 -28.93
CA THR A 321 -8.26 -23.83 -27.61
C THR A 321 -8.63 -24.86 -26.53
N SER A 322 -7.78 -25.03 -25.50
CA SER A 322 -8.15 -25.89 -24.37
C SER A 322 -9.48 -25.42 -23.80
N LYS A 323 -10.34 -26.35 -23.37
CA LYS A 323 -11.57 -25.97 -22.65
C LYS A 323 -11.23 -25.10 -21.43
N ILE A 324 -10.08 -25.38 -20.80
CA ILE A 324 -9.55 -24.63 -19.66
C ILE A 324 -9.24 -23.18 -20.06
N ASP A 325 -8.47 -22.97 -21.13
CA ASP A 325 -8.16 -21.61 -21.64
C ASP A 325 -9.45 -20.83 -21.95
N LYS A 326 -10.49 -21.47 -22.52
CA LYS A 326 -11.77 -20.81 -22.85
C LYS A 326 -12.48 -20.27 -21.61
N TYR A 327 -12.53 -21.06 -20.54
CA TYR A 327 -13.13 -20.60 -19.28
C TYR A 327 -12.25 -19.55 -18.59
N ALA A 328 -10.92 -19.75 -18.56
CA ALA A 328 -9.99 -18.82 -17.93
C ALA A 328 -10.06 -17.41 -18.54
N ARG A 329 -10.20 -17.30 -19.87
CA ARG A 329 -10.36 -16.03 -20.60
C ARG A 329 -11.55 -15.17 -20.16
N ILE A 330 -12.59 -15.77 -19.60
CA ILE A 330 -13.78 -15.03 -19.13
C ILE A 330 -13.74 -14.91 -17.61
N LEU A 331 -13.45 -16.01 -16.91
CA LEU A 331 -13.53 -16.08 -15.47
C LEU A 331 -12.54 -15.12 -14.78
N PHE A 332 -11.28 -15.08 -15.23
CA PHE A 332 -10.25 -14.26 -14.58
C PHE A 332 -10.51 -12.76 -14.72
N PRO A 333 -10.80 -12.21 -15.92
CA PRO A 333 -11.14 -10.79 -16.04
C PRO A 333 -12.41 -10.40 -15.27
N VAL A 334 -13.46 -11.24 -15.31
CA VAL A 334 -14.72 -10.94 -14.62
C VAL A 334 -14.56 -10.94 -13.10
N THR A 335 -13.87 -11.95 -12.55
CA THR A 335 -13.62 -12.03 -11.10
C THR A 335 -12.70 -10.92 -10.62
N PHE A 336 -11.67 -10.55 -11.39
CA PHE A 336 -10.80 -9.42 -11.06
C PHE A 336 -11.54 -8.07 -11.16
N GLY A 337 -12.42 -7.90 -12.14
CA GLY A 337 -13.30 -6.73 -12.26
C GLY A 337 -14.25 -6.59 -11.08
N ALA A 338 -14.90 -7.70 -10.68
CA ALA A 338 -15.75 -7.74 -9.49
C ALA A 338 -14.98 -7.40 -8.21
N PHE A 339 -13.77 -7.95 -8.05
CA PHE A 339 -12.88 -7.60 -6.95
C PHE A 339 -12.56 -6.10 -6.91
N ASN A 340 -12.20 -5.50 -8.05
CA ASN A 340 -11.92 -4.06 -8.11
C ASN A 340 -13.15 -3.24 -7.72
N MET A 341 -14.34 -3.60 -8.21
CA MET A 341 -15.58 -2.91 -7.85
C MET A 341 -15.81 -2.95 -6.33
N VAL A 342 -15.70 -4.13 -5.71
CA VAL A 342 -15.86 -4.29 -4.26
C VAL A 342 -14.80 -3.52 -3.49
N TYR A 343 -13.53 -3.61 -3.92
CA TYR A 343 -12.42 -2.93 -3.28
C TYR A 343 -12.59 -1.42 -3.27
N TRP A 344 -12.85 -0.82 -4.43
CA TRP A 344 -12.98 0.63 -4.54
C TRP A 344 -14.25 1.14 -3.88
N VAL A 345 -15.37 0.43 -3.95
CA VAL A 345 -16.59 0.83 -3.22
C VAL A 345 -16.37 0.76 -1.72
N ASN A 346 -15.79 -0.30 -1.17
CA ASN A 346 -15.63 -0.39 0.28
C ASN A 346 -14.65 0.66 0.83
N ASN A 347 -13.62 1.03 0.07
CA ASN A 347 -12.59 1.95 0.54
C ASN A 347 -12.77 3.41 0.08
N SER A 348 -13.67 3.72 -0.85
CA SER A 348 -13.93 5.12 -1.29
C SER A 348 -15.05 5.81 -0.51
N TYR A 349 -15.84 5.08 0.28
CA TYR A 349 -16.94 5.62 1.10
C TYR A 349 -16.52 6.01 2.54
N LEU A 350 -15.22 5.95 2.84
CA LEU A 350 -14.57 6.42 4.07
C LEU A 350 -13.68 7.62 3.74
#